data_AF-A0A3C0M9M5-F1
#
_entry.id   AF-A0A3C0M9M5-F1
#
_cell.length_a   1.000
_cell.length_b   1.000
_cell.length_c   1.000
_cell.angle_alpha   90.00
_cell.angle_beta   90.00
_cell.angle_gamma   90.00
#
_symmetry.space_group_name_H-M   'P 1'
#
loop_
_entity.id
_entity.type
_entity.pdbx_description
1 polymer ?
#
loop_
_entity_poly.entity_id
_entity_poly.type
_entity_poly.pdbx_seq_one_letter_code
_entity_poly.pdbx_strand_id
1 'polypeptide(L)'
;AKQIVDDPVKLEYGVQRFVGEVDRLSAVMDAQLSANRHLAGDDYSIADMVTWPWACLLGRLIDESLWTKFPHLKRWVDEVGARPAVQIGRNLHKDWSERQLSEDEQKRRREILFNQNSDKVRAAREAAARASE
;
A
#
# COMPACT_ATOMS: atom_id res chain seq x y z
N ALA A 1 -6.45 1.67 11.17
CA ALA A 1 -6.57 0.24 10.86
C ALA A 1 -7.06 -0.48 12.12
N LYS A 2 -8.05 -1.38 12.03
CA LYS A 2 -8.53 -2.12 13.22
C LYS A 2 -7.35 -2.85 13.86
N GLN A 3 -7.21 -2.71 15.18
CA GLN A 3 -6.12 -3.23 16.00
C GLN A 3 -5.83 -4.69 15.65
N ILE A 4 -4.62 -4.95 15.13
CA ILE A 4 -4.13 -6.31 14.86
C ILE A 4 -3.79 -7.02 16.17
N VAL A 5 -3.52 -6.24 17.21
CA VAL A 5 -3.23 -6.69 18.58
C VAL A 5 -3.99 -5.82 19.58
N ASP A 6 -4.39 -6.42 20.70
CA ASP A 6 -5.15 -5.74 21.75
C ASP A 6 -4.32 -4.70 22.51
N ASP A 7 -2.99 -4.90 22.56
CA ASP A 7 -2.03 -4.04 23.25
C ASP A 7 -1.17 -3.26 22.23
N PRO A 8 -1.35 -1.93 22.10
CA PRO A 8 -0.56 -1.09 21.20
C PRO A 8 0.95 -1.13 21.44
N VAL A 9 1.41 -1.39 22.67
CA VAL A 9 2.84 -1.47 23.00
C VAL A 9 3.53 -2.57 22.19
N LYS A 10 2.80 -3.65 21.88
CA LYS A 10 3.31 -4.74 21.04
C LYS A 10 3.63 -4.32 19.61
N LEU A 11 3.18 -3.15 19.15
CA LEU A 11 3.45 -2.61 17.82
C LEU A 11 4.50 -1.50 17.81
N GLU A 12 4.94 -0.99 18.97
CA GLU A 12 5.75 0.23 19.08
C GLU A 12 7.01 0.17 18.21
N TYR A 13 7.81 -0.89 18.35
CA TYR A 13 9.02 -1.10 17.53
C TYR A 13 8.70 -1.15 16.04
N GLY A 14 7.64 -1.86 15.65
CA GLY A 14 7.23 -2.00 14.26
C GLY A 14 6.82 -0.66 13.66
N VAL A 15 6.01 0.10 14.39
CA VAL A 15 5.58 1.45 13.99
C VAL A 15 6.80 2.36 13.82
N GLN A 16 7.66 2.44 14.84
CA GLN A 16 8.85 3.30 14.78
C GLN A 16 9.77 2.94 13.61
N ARG A 17 10.04 1.65 13.41
CA ARG A 17 10.89 1.15 12.32
C ARG A 17 10.31 1.50 10.95
N PHE A 18 9.04 1.17 10.70
CA PHE A 18 8.47 1.30 9.36
C PHE A 18 8.07 2.74 9.02
N VAL A 19 7.60 3.53 9.99
CA VAL A 19 7.36 4.96 9.76
C VAL A 19 8.67 5.69 9.50
N GLY A 20 9.73 5.39 10.27
CA GLY A 20 11.06 5.94 10.04
C GLY A 20 11.63 5.57 8.67
N GLU A 21 11.42 4.33 8.22
CA GLU A 21 11.88 3.91 6.89
C GLU A 21 11.10 4.58 5.75
N VAL A 22 9.78 4.80 5.90
CA VAL A 22 9.00 5.57 4.93
C VAL A 22 9.50 7.01 4.85
N ASP A 23 9.84 7.64 5.98
CA ASP A 23 10.44 8.97 6.01
C ASP A 23 11.79 9.00 5.26
N ARG A 24 12.67 8.03 5.55
CA ARG A 24 13.98 7.91 4.90
C ARG A 24 13.86 7.69 3.39
N LEU A 25 12.96 6.80 2.95
CA LEU A 25 12.73 6.54 1.53
C LEU A 25 12.14 7.77 0.81
N SER A 26 11.23 8.49 1.47
CA SER A 26 10.68 9.75 0.93
C SER A 26 11.78 10.79 0.76
N ALA A 27 12.70 10.90 1.72
CA ALA A 27 13.86 11.79 1.62
C ALA A 27 14.82 11.40 0.48
N VAL A 28 15.07 10.10 0.27
CA VAL A 28 15.89 9.61 -0.86
C VAL A 28 15.25 10.00 -2.20
N MET A 29 13.95 9.78 -2.33
CA MET A 29 13.24 10.13 -3.57
C MET A 29 13.22 11.64 -3.79
N ASP A 30 12.94 12.43 -2.76
CA ASP A 30 12.92 13.89 -2.85
C ASP A 30 14.28 14.46 -3.28
N ALA A 31 15.37 13.96 -2.69
CA ALA A 31 16.73 14.34 -3.08
C ALA A 31 17.03 13.97 -4.54
N GLN A 32 16.67 12.76 -4.99
CA GLN A 32 16.85 12.33 -6.38
C GLN A 32 16.05 13.23 -7.35
N LEU A 33 14.81 13.57 -6.99
CA LEU A 33 13.88 14.38 -7.79
C LEU A 33 14.13 15.89 -7.68
N SER A 34 15.02 16.31 -6.79
CA SER A 34 15.54 17.68 -6.74
C SER A 34 16.54 17.96 -7.86
N ALA A 35 17.27 16.94 -8.28
CA ALA A 35 18.30 17.03 -9.32
C ALA A 35 17.81 16.51 -10.69
N ASN A 36 16.76 15.69 -10.71
CA ASN A 36 16.25 15.05 -11.92
C ASN A 36 14.74 15.25 -12.07
N ARG A 37 14.26 15.30 -13.32
CA ARG A 37 12.82 15.42 -13.57
C ARG A 37 12.06 14.16 -13.13
N HIS A 38 12.63 12.99 -13.40
CA HIS A 38 12.10 11.65 -13.12
C HIS A 38 13.11 10.82 -12.31
N LEU A 39 12.70 9.65 -11.81
CA LEU A 39 13.54 8.87 -10.88
C LEU A 39 14.86 8.41 -11.51
N ALA A 40 14.87 8.11 -12.81
CA ALA A 40 16.02 7.60 -13.54
C ALA A 40 16.75 8.67 -14.39
N GLY A 41 16.39 9.95 -14.26
CA GLY A 41 16.96 11.05 -15.06
C GLY A 41 15.89 11.98 -15.61
N ASP A 42 16.09 12.49 -16.82
CA ASP A 42 15.19 13.47 -17.43
C ASP A 42 13.95 12.86 -18.09
N ASP A 43 14.02 11.57 -18.46
CA ASP A 43 12.97 10.86 -19.18
C ASP A 43 12.13 9.96 -18.26
N TYR A 44 10.83 9.92 -18.53
CA TYR A 44 9.89 9.03 -17.83
C TYR A 44 10.17 7.58 -18.18
N SER A 45 10.28 6.72 -17.17
CA SER A 45 10.72 5.34 -17.34
C SER A 45 9.88 4.34 -16.54
N ILE A 46 10.21 3.05 -16.68
CA ILE A 46 9.62 1.99 -15.85
C ILE A 46 9.91 2.19 -14.35
N ALA A 47 10.99 2.89 -13.98
CA ALA A 47 11.28 3.21 -12.58
C ALA A 47 10.18 4.09 -11.98
N ASP A 48 9.65 5.03 -12.76
CA ASP A 48 8.53 5.88 -12.36
C ASP A 48 7.22 5.09 -12.31
N MET A 49 6.97 4.25 -13.31
CA MET A 49 5.75 3.42 -13.40
C MET A 49 5.60 2.48 -12.19
N VAL A 50 6.69 1.85 -11.76
CA VAL A 50 6.66 0.87 -10.65
C VAL A 50 6.59 1.58 -9.30
N THR A 51 7.22 2.75 -9.18
CA THR A 51 7.31 3.47 -7.90
C THR A 51 6.08 4.34 -7.62
N TRP A 52 5.53 5.00 -8.64
CA TRP A 52 4.46 5.99 -8.47
C TRP A 52 3.19 5.47 -7.76
N PRO A 53 2.70 4.23 -8.04
CA PRO A 53 1.52 3.70 -7.35
C PRO A 53 1.68 3.59 -5.83
N TRP A 54 2.91 3.45 -5.33
CA TRP A 54 3.21 3.45 -3.90
C TRP A 54 3.33 4.87 -3.36
N ALA A 55 4.06 5.72 -4.07
CA ALA A 55 4.33 7.08 -3.62
C ALA A 55 3.06 7.96 -3.58
N CYS A 56 2.12 7.78 -4.51
CA CYS A 56 0.89 8.58 -4.54
C CYS A 56 -0.05 8.33 -3.33
N LEU A 57 0.22 7.29 -2.53
CA LEU A 57 -0.54 6.97 -1.32
C LEU A 57 0.06 7.59 -0.04
N LEU A 58 1.27 8.15 -0.10
CA LEU A 58 2.01 8.58 1.10
C LEU A 58 1.23 9.61 1.94
N GLY A 59 0.63 10.63 1.31
CA GLY A 59 -0.17 11.63 2.01
C GLY A 59 -1.36 11.04 2.77
N ARG A 60 -1.99 9.98 2.22
CA ARG A 60 -3.10 9.28 2.87
C ARG A 60 -2.63 8.32 3.96
N LEU A 61 -1.50 7.64 3.76
CA LEU A 61 -1.03 6.57 4.64
C LEU A 61 -0.19 7.08 5.82
N ILE A 62 0.50 8.21 5.64
CA ILE A 62 1.34 8.83 6.65
C ILE A 62 0.63 10.09 7.16
N ASP A 63 0.72 11.18 6.40
CA ASP A 63 0.07 12.46 6.68
C ASP A 63 0.25 13.42 5.49
N GLU A 64 -0.69 14.33 5.25
CA GLU A 64 -0.61 15.33 4.17
C GLU A 64 0.56 16.32 4.33
N SER A 65 1.04 16.56 5.56
CA SER A 65 2.21 17.42 5.83
C SER A 65 3.51 16.89 5.21
N LEU A 66 3.56 15.60 4.86
CA LEU A 66 4.69 14.99 4.14
C LEU A 66 5.01 15.74 2.86
N TRP A 67 4.01 16.29 2.18
CA TRP A 67 4.19 17.03 0.93
C TRP A 67 4.86 18.40 1.09
N THR A 68 4.73 19.00 2.27
CA THR A 68 5.47 20.21 2.63
C THR A 68 6.93 19.88 2.92
N LYS A 69 7.20 18.70 3.50
CA LYS A 69 8.55 18.23 3.82
C LYS A 69 9.32 17.78 2.58
N PHE A 70 8.64 17.17 1.61
CA PHE A 70 9.25 16.60 0.39
C PHE A 70 8.60 17.20 -0.88
N PRO A 71 8.91 18.46 -1.23
CA PRO A 71 8.24 19.18 -2.31
C PRO A 71 8.60 18.66 -3.71
N HIS A 72 9.80 18.12 -3.92
CA HIS A 72 10.22 17.57 -5.21
C HIS A 72 9.57 16.22 -5.48
N LEU A 73 9.42 15.41 -4.43
CA LEU A 73 8.60 14.21 -4.46
C LEU A 73 7.15 14.54 -4.78
N LYS A 74 6.57 15.56 -4.12
CA LYS A 74 5.20 16.00 -4.39
C LYS A 74 5.02 16.43 -5.86
N ARG A 75 5.92 17.27 -6.38
CA ARG A 75 5.94 17.70 -7.78
C ARG A 75 5.87 16.49 -8.71
N TRP A 76 6.76 15.52 -8.53
CA TRP A 76 6.81 14.33 -9.37
C TRP A 76 5.55 13.46 -9.25
N VAL A 77 4.98 13.31 -8.03
CA VAL A 77 3.71 12.60 -7.83
C VAL A 77 2.59 13.26 -8.63
N ASP A 78 2.49 14.58 -8.58
CA ASP A 78 1.47 15.35 -9.31
C ASP A 78 1.68 15.25 -10.83
N GLU A 79 2.91 15.46 -11.31
CA GLU A 79 3.27 15.39 -12.73
C GLU A 79 2.96 14.02 -13.34
N VAL A 80 3.38 12.93 -12.69
CA VAL A 80 3.12 11.58 -13.17
C VAL A 80 1.63 11.24 -13.07
N GLY A 81 0.96 11.68 -12.00
CA GLY A 81 -0.49 11.47 -11.80
C GLY A 81 -1.38 12.21 -12.80
N ALA A 82 -0.88 13.30 -13.39
CA ALA A 82 -1.58 14.05 -14.43
C ALA A 82 -1.55 13.35 -15.81
N ARG A 83 -0.72 12.33 -16.00
CA ARG A 83 -0.59 11.62 -17.29
C ARG A 83 -1.89 10.85 -17.60
N PRO A 84 -2.48 10.99 -18.80
CA PRO A 84 -3.71 10.29 -19.17
C PRO A 84 -3.63 8.76 -19.01
N ALA A 85 -2.51 8.15 -19.40
CA ALA A 85 -2.31 6.71 -19.25
C ALA A 85 -2.26 6.25 -17.78
N VAL A 86 -1.71 7.08 -16.89
CA VAL A 86 -1.67 6.78 -15.44
C VAL A 86 -3.08 6.89 -14.86
N GLN A 87 -3.87 7.88 -15.26
CA GLN A 87 -5.26 8.01 -14.84
C GLN A 87 -6.12 6.84 -15.33
N ILE A 88 -5.95 6.40 -16.58
CA ILE A 88 -6.61 5.21 -17.11
C ILE A 88 -6.23 3.99 -16.25
N GLY A 89 -4.93 3.75 -16.05
CA GLY A 89 -4.44 2.61 -15.27
C GLY A 89 -4.92 2.62 -13.82
N ARG A 90 -4.90 3.78 -13.15
CA ARG A 90 -5.38 3.95 -11.78
C ARG A 90 -6.88 3.70 -11.62
N ASN A 91 -7.66 4.00 -12.66
CA ASN A 91 -9.11 3.83 -12.66
C ASN A 91 -9.55 2.43 -13.15
N LEU A 92 -8.64 1.58 -13.60
CA LEU A 92 -8.96 0.18 -13.91
C LEU A 92 -9.45 -0.53 -12.64
N HIS A 93 -10.54 -1.28 -12.78
CA HIS A 93 -11.18 -2.01 -11.68
C HIS A 93 -11.58 -1.12 -10.48
N LYS A 94 -11.83 0.17 -10.72
CA LYS A 94 -12.27 1.09 -9.66
C LYS A 94 -13.56 0.60 -8.99
N ASP A 95 -14.45 -0.02 -9.76
CA ASP A 95 -15.65 -0.72 -9.30
C ASP A 95 -15.35 -1.83 -8.28
N TRP A 96 -14.22 -2.55 -8.43
CA TRP A 96 -13.81 -3.56 -7.45
C TRP A 96 -13.32 -2.94 -6.14
N SER A 97 -12.67 -1.77 -6.22
CA SER A 97 -12.19 -1.04 -5.04
C SER A 97 -13.33 -0.39 -4.26
N GLU A 98 -14.34 0.11 -4.96
CA GLU A 98 -15.51 0.80 -4.39
C GLU A 98 -16.63 -0.15 -3.95
N ARG A 99 -16.56 -1.43 -4.33
CA ARG A 99 -17.51 -2.45 -3.91
C ARG A 99 -17.57 -2.56 -2.38
N GLN A 100 -18.71 -2.18 -1.83
CA GLN A 100 -18.98 -2.32 -0.41
C GLN A 100 -19.29 -3.79 -0.09
N LEU A 101 -18.47 -4.39 0.76
CA LEU A 101 -18.68 -5.76 1.23
C LEU A 101 -19.68 -5.76 2.38
N SER A 102 -20.63 -6.69 2.35
CA SER A 102 -21.48 -7.02 3.49
C SER A 102 -20.64 -7.43 4.71
N GLU A 103 -21.21 -7.37 5.91
CA GLU A 103 -20.48 -7.77 7.13
C GLU A 103 -19.99 -9.22 7.07
N ASP A 104 -20.80 -10.13 6.50
CA ASP A 104 -20.47 -11.53 6.30
C ASP A 104 -19.31 -11.71 5.31
N GLU A 105 -19.33 -10.99 4.18
CA GLU A 105 -18.21 -11.00 3.24
C GLU A 105 -16.94 -10.44 3.87
N GLN A 106 -17.03 -9.37 4.66
CA GLN A 106 -15.89 -8.80 5.37
C GLN A 106 -15.35 -9.78 6.42
N LYS A 107 -16.22 -10.48 7.14
CA LYS A 107 -15.85 -11.52 8.10
C LYS A 107 -15.12 -12.65 7.41
N ARG A 108 -15.70 -13.20 6.34
CA ARG A 108 -15.08 -14.25 5.51
C ARG A 108 -13.72 -13.82 4.96
N ARG A 109 -13.60 -12.57 4.49
CA ARG A 109 -12.32 -12.02 4.02
C ARG A 109 -11.26 -12.00 5.12
N ARG A 110 -11.61 -11.57 6.34
CA ARG A 110 -10.66 -11.59 7.48
C ARG A 110 -10.26 -13.01 7.87
N GLU A 111 -11.22 -13.92 7.87
CA GLU A 111 -10.99 -15.33 8.20
C GLU A 111 -10.03 -16.02 7.24
N ILE A 112 -10.01 -15.61 5.97
CA ILE A 112 -9.08 -16.09 4.93
C ILE A 112 -7.72 -15.40 5.04
N LEU A 113 -7.68 -14.08 5.18
CA LEU A 113 -6.44 -13.30 5.07
C LEU A 113 -5.57 -13.34 6.33
N PHE A 114 -6.17 -13.50 7.51
CA PHE A 114 -5.45 -13.36 8.79
C PHE A 114 -5.50 -14.64 9.63
N ASN A 115 -4.49 -14.78 10.49
CA ASN A 115 -4.34 -15.89 11.43
C ASN A 115 -4.47 -17.27 10.77
N GLN A 116 -3.89 -17.42 9.57
CA GLN A 116 -3.73 -18.72 8.92
C GLN A 116 -2.59 -19.47 9.63
N ASN A 117 -2.89 -20.66 10.13
CA ASN A 117 -1.95 -21.50 10.86
C ASN A 117 -2.17 -22.98 10.51
N SER A 118 -1.32 -23.85 11.06
CA SER A 118 -1.39 -25.30 10.85
C SER A 118 -2.75 -25.89 11.21
N ASP A 119 -3.39 -25.39 12.27
CA ASP A 119 -4.69 -25.88 12.71
C ASP A 119 -5.79 -25.57 11.71
N LYS A 120 -5.83 -24.34 11.16
CA LYS A 120 -6.77 -23.99 10.08
C LYS A 120 -6.57 -24.85 8.84
N VAL A 121 -5.31 -25.10 8.46
CA VAL A 121 -5.00 -25.94 7.30
C VAL A 121 -5.47 -27.38 7.54
N ARG A 122 -5.18 -27.95 8.71
CA ARG A 122 -5.60 -29.31 9.09
C ARG A 122 -7.11 -29.45 9.11
N ALA A 123 -7.82 -28.54 9.78
CA ALA A 123 -9.28 -28.54 9.84
C ALA A 123 -9.92 -28.46 8.44
N ALA A 124 -9.36 -27.63 7.55
CA ALA A 124 -9.82 -27.54 6.17
C ALA A 124 -9.61 -28.85 5.39
N ARG A 125 -8.47 -29.53 5.58
CA ARG A 125 -8.18 -30.83 4.95
C ARG A 125 -9.11 -31.93 5.45
N GLU A 126 -9.35 -31.99 6.76
CA GLU A 126 -10.30 -32.95 7.36
C GLU A 126 -11.74 -32.71 6.88
N ALA A 127 -12.16 -31.45 6.79
CA ALA A 127 -13.47 -31.11 6.23
C ALA A 127 -13.61 -31.51 4.76
N ALA A 128 -12.56 -31.30 3.94
CA ALA A 128 -12.55 -31.72 2.55
C ALA A 128 -12.61 -33.25 2.40
N ALA A 129 -11.88 -34.00 3.23
CA ALA A 129 -11.92 -35.46 3.23
C ALA A 129 -13.32 -36.00 3.57
N ARG A 130 -13.96 -35.46 4.61
CA ARG A 130 -15.34 -35.80 4.99
C ARG A 130 -16.39 -35.43 3.93
N ALA A 131 -16.14 -34.40 3.13
CA ALA A 131 -17.04 -33.98 2.06
C ALA A 131 -16.88 -34.80 0.76
N SER A 132 -15.80 -35.58 0.65
CA SER A 132 -15.53 -36.49 -0.47
C SER A 132 -15.95 -37.94 -0.21
N GLU A 133 -16.46 -38.24 0.99
CA GLU A 133 -17.11 -39.49 1.37
C GLU A 133 -18.63 -39.40 1.17
#